data_AF-A0A7Y9KM66-F1
#
_entry.id   AF-A0A7Y9KM66-F1
#
_cell.length_a   1.000
_cell.length_b   1.000
_cell.length_c   1.000
_cell.angle_alpha   90.00
_cell.angle_beta   90.00
_cell.angle_gamma   90.00
#
_symmetry.space_group_name_H-M   'P 1'
#
loop_
_entity.id
_entity.type
_entity.pdbx_description
1 polymer ?
#
loop_
_entity_poly.entity_id
_entity_poly.type
_entity_poly.pdbx_seq_one_letter_code
_entity_poly.pdbx_strand_id
1 'polypeptide(L)'
;MDVVGWIVLGGLVVGAIALVALAPRLQRDNLRRQLEGGGGSLAGIGGGLDAVWRPSAEEAHAQWEAQVEMPAPAPTPGDGYLDGGTIVISVDRPVAQD
;
A
#
# COMPACT_ATOMS: atom_id res chain seq x y z
N MET A 1 37.80 -28.14 -2.48
CA MET A 1 36.95 -27.33 -3.39
C MET A 1 37.88 -26.54 -4.28
N ASP A 2 37.62 -26.60 -5.58
CA ASP A 2 38.34 -25.93 -6.65
C ASP A 2 38.13 -24.40 -6.62
N VAL A 3 39.08 -23.64 -7.19
CA VAL A 3 39.04 -22.17 -7.24
C VAL A 3 37.76 -21.66 -7.88
N VAL A 4 37.26 -22.36 -8.90
CA VAL A 4 36.00 -22.06 -9.57
C VAL A 4 34.83 -22.14 -8.58
N GLY A 5 34.78 -23.18 -7.74
CA GLY A 5 33.76 -23.32 -6.70
C GLY A 5 33.74 -22.14 -5.72
N TRP A 6 34.90 -21.64 -5.30
CA TRP A 6 34.98 -20.46 -4.42
C TRP A 6 34.54 -19.16 -5.10
N ILE A 7 34.86 -18.99 -6.38
CA ILE A 7 34.41 -17.82 -7.16
C ILE A 7 32.89 -17.84 -7.32
N VAL A 8 32.31 -19.01 -7.64
CA VAL A 8 30.85 -19.17 -7.78
C VAL A 8 30.15 -18.91 -6.44
N LEU A 9 30.65 -19.49 -5.34
CA LEU A 9 30.09 -19.28 -4.02
C LEU A 9 30.19 -17.81 -3.59
N GLY A 10 31.35 -17.18 -3.79
CA GLY A 10 31.55 -15.76 -3.51
C GLY A 10 30.60 -14.88 -4.31
N GLY A 11 30.42 -15.18 -5.61
CA GLY A 11 29.47 -14.47 -6.47
C GLY A 11 28.03 -14.59 -5.99
N LEU A 12 27.60 -15.79 -5.58
CA LEU A 12 26.26 -16.00 -5.01
C LEU A 12 26.05 -15.20 -3.72
N VAL A 13 27.02 -15.23 -2.81
CA VAL A 13 26.93 -14.49 -1.54
C VAL A 13 26.86 -12.99 -1.78
N VAL A 14 27.74 -12.45 -2.63
CA VAL A 14 27.73 -11.03 -2.99
C VAL A 14 26.43 -10.65 -3.69
N GLY A 15 25.93 -11.48 -4.60
CA GLY A 15 24.65 -11.27 -5.27
C GLY A 15 23.47 -11.22 -4.28
N ALA A 16 23.43 -12.14 -3.32
CA ALA A 16 22.40 -12.17 -2.28
C ALA A 16 22.46 -10.91 -1.39
N ILE A 17 23.66 -10.51 -0.95
CA ILE A 17 23.86 -9.29 -0.15
C ILE A 17 23.42 -8.06 -0.94
N ALA A 18 23.81 -7.97 -2.22
CA ALA A 18 23.42 -6.87 -3.09
C ALA A 18 21.89 -6.78 -3.25
N LEU A 19 21.20 -7.91 -3.44
CA LEU A 19 19.73 -7.95 -3.53
C LEU A 19 19.07 -7.46 -2.24
N VAL A 20 19.54 -7.92 -1.07
CA VAL A 20 19.01 -7.47 0.23
C VAL A 20 19.27 -5.98 0.44
N ALA A 21 20.45 -5.48 0.10
CA ALA A 21 20.79 -4.06 0.22
C ALA A 21 19.99 -3.17 -0.74
N LEU A 22 19.65 -3.67 -1.93
CA LEU A 22 18.90 -2.92 -2.94
C LEU A 22 17.38 -3.03 -2.80
N ALA A 23 16.88 -4.06 -2.10
CA ALA A 23 15.45 -4.31 -1.94
C ALA A 23 14.65 -3.08 -1.46
N PRO A 24 15.08 -2.30 -0.44
CA PRO A 24 14.33 -1.13 0.01
C PRO A 24 14.24 -0.02 -1.05
N ARG A 25 15.27 0.13 -1.89
CA ARG A 25 15.28 1.13 -2.97
C ARG A 25 14.35 0.69 -4.10
N LEU A 26 14.47 -0.57 -4.54
CA LEU A 26 13.61 -1.12 -5.58
C LEU A 26 12.13 -1.08 -5.18
N GLN A 27 11.80 -1.35 -3.92
CA GLN A 27 10.43 -1.27 -3.40
C GLN A 27 9.89 0.16 -3.46
N ARG A 28 10.69 1.17 -3.07
CA ARG A 28 10.29 2.58 -3.13
C ARG A 28 10.06 3.05 -4.56
N ASP A 29 10.94 2.67 -5.49
CA ASP A 29 10.82 3.04 -6.90
C ASP A 29 9.60 2.36 -7.56
N ASN A 30 9.35 1.10 -7.21
CA ASN A 30 8.18 0.37 -7.68
C ASN A 30 6.88 0.98 -7.13
N LEU A 31 6.86 1.41 -5.86
CA LEU A 31 5.70 2.08 -5.26
C LEU A 31 5.42 3.42 -5.95
N ARG A 32 6.46 4.21 -6.25
CA ARG A 32 6.31 5.48 -7.01
C ARG A 32 5.67 5.25 -8.38
N ARG A 33 6.14 4.25 -9.12
CA ARG A 33 5.58 3.89 -10.43
C ARG A 33 4.13 3.41 -10.34
N GLN A 34 3.77 2.69 -9.28
CA GLN A 34 2.38 2.27 -9.04
C GLN A 34 1.47 3.47 -8.74
N LEU A 35 1.92 4.44 -7.94
CA LEU A 35 1.19 5.67 -7.63
C LEU A 35 1.01 6.56 -8.88
N GLU A 36 1.93 6.50 -9.83
CA GLU A 36 1.87 7.19 -11.12
C GLU A 36 1.02 6.45 -12.18
N GLY A 37 0.34 5.36 -11.81
CA GLY A 37 -0.54 4.59 -12.70
C GLY A 37 0.18 3.59 -13.61
N GLY A 38 1.49 3.39 -13.43
CA GLY A 38 2.34 2.51 -14.23
C GLY A 38 2.67 1.17 -13.55
N GLY A 39 1.70 0.53 -12.91
CA GLY A 39 1.89 -0.77 -12.23
C GLY A 39 2.23 -1.90 -13.21
N GLY A 40 3.52 -2.26 -13.30
CA GLY A 40 4.01 -3.34 -14.17
C GLY A 40 3.68 -4.75 -13.65
N SER A 41 3.69 -5.73 -14.57
CA SER A 41 3.27 -7.14 -14.39
C SER A 41 3.99 -7.94 -13.29
N LEU A 42 5.06 -7.41 -12.69
CA LEU A 42 5.81 -8.05 -11.60
C LEU A 42 5.25 -7.75 -10.19
N ALA A 43 4.25 -6.89 -10.07
CA ALA A 43 3.63 -6.56 -8.77
C ALA A 43 3.10 -7.81 -8.02
N GLY A 44 2.64 -8.83 -8.74
CA GLY A 44 2.13 -10.07 -8.14
C GLY A 44 3.19 -11.01 -7.56
N ILE A 45 4.44 -10.98 -8.04
CA ILE A 45 5.51 -11.88 -7.57
C ILE A 45 6.13 -11.37 -6.27
N GLY A 46 6.18 -10.05 -6.09
CA GLY A 46 6.69 -9.43 -4.85
C GLY A 46 5.75 -9.62 -3.65
N GLY A 47 4.43 -9.65 -3.86
CA GLY A 47 3.45 -9.73 -2.79
C GLY A 47 3.55 -11.01 -1.94
N GLY A 48 3.79 -12.16 -2.56
CA GLY A 48 3.94 -13.43 -1.84
C GLY A 48 5.24 -13.53 -1.02
N LEU A 49 6.30 -12.81 -1.44
CA LEU A 49 7.55 -12.75 -0.68
C LEU A 49 7.49 -11.71 0.44
N ASP A 50 6.66 -10.67 0.33
CA ASP A 50 6.51 -9.64 1.37
C ASP A 50 5.98 -10.24 2.68
N ALA A 51 5.17 -11.32 2.65
CA ALA A 51 4.71 -12.01 3.85
C ALA A 51 5.84 -12.59 4.72
N VAL A 52 6.95 -13.02 4.10
CA VAL A 52 8.12 -13.57 4.81
C VAL A 52 8.93 -12.45 5.47
N TRP A 53 9.00 -11.28 4.84
CA TRP A 53 9.89 -10.19 5.25
C TRP A 53 9.16 -9.05 5.98
N ARG A 54 7.84 -8.94 5.84
CA ARG A 54 6.96 -7.92 6.41
C ARG A 54 5.61 -8.52 6.87
N PRO A 55 5.62 -9.43 7.86
CA PRO A 55 4.38 -10.04 8.36
C PRO A 55 3.37 -9.00 8.88
N SER A 56 3.83 -7.88 9.44
CA SER A 56 2.94 -6.81 9.94
C SER A 56 2.24 -6.01 8.84
N ALA A 57 2.57 -6.22 7.56
CA ALA A 57 1.88 -5.54 6.46
C ALA A 57 0.44 -6.01 6.31
N GLU A 58 0.18 -7.30 6.55
CA GLU A 58 -1.17 -7.88 6.52
C GLU A 58 -2.03 -7.33 7.67
N GLU A 59 -1.47 -7.26 8.88
CA GLU A 59 -2.12 -6.66 10.05
C GLU A 59 -2.43 -5.18 9.84
N ALA A 60 -1.49 -4.42 9.26
CA ALA A 60 -1.70 -3.01 8.93
C ALA A 60 -2.79 -2.82 7.86
N HIS A 61 -2.89 -3.73 6.89
CA HIS A 61 -3.94 -3.70 5.89
C HIS A 61 -5.32 -4.01 6.51
N ALA A 62 -5.40 -5.03 7.36
CA ALA A 62 -6.63 -5.38 8.07
C ALA A 62 -7.10 -4.26 9.01
N GLN A 63 -6.16 -3.59 9.71
CA GLN A 63 -6.48 -2.41 10.53
C GLN A 63 -6.93 -1.22 9.68
N TRP A 64 -6.36 -1.04 8.49
CA TRP A 64 -6.80 -0.02 7.56
C TRP A 64 -8.23 -0.32 7.08
N GLU A 65 -8.52 -1.54 6.64
CA GLU A 65 -9.87 -1.96 6.25
C GLU A 65 -10.89 -1.78 7.38
N ALA A 66 -10.51 -2.10 8.63
CA ALA A 66 -11.37 -1.90 9.80
C ALA A 66 -11.64 -0.42 10.11
N GLN A 67 -10.76 0.49 9.68
CA GLN A 67 -10.91 1.94 9.85
C GLN A 67 -11.52 2.63 8.63
N VAL A 68 -11.69 1.93 7.51
CA VAL A 68 -12.37 2.48 6.33
C VAL A 68 -13.87 2.52 6.61
N GLU A 69 -14.31 3.65 7.15
CA GLU A 69 -15.73 3.97 7.19
C GLU A 69 -16.18 4.30 5.77
N MET A 70 -17.24 3.64 5.30
CA MET A 70 -17.81 3.96 4.00
C MET A 70 -18.23 5.43 4.01
N PRO A 71 -17.84 6.23 3.00
CA PRO A 71 -18.34 7.58 2.88
C PRO A 71 -19.88 7.54 2.88
N ALA A 72 -20.48 8.56 3.49
CA ALA A 72 -21.94 8.69 3.54
C ALA A 72 -22.53 8.45 2.14
N PRO A 73 -23.68 7.76 2.02
CA PRO A 73 -24.29 7.48 0.74
C PRO A 73 -24.42 8.77 -0.08
N ALA A 74 -24.14 8.67 -1.37
CA ALA A 74 -24.22 9.82 -2.27
C ALA A 74 -25.60 10.48 -2.15
N PRO A 75 -25.67 11.82 -2.08
CA PRO A 75 -26.94 12.52 -1.96
C PRO A 75 -27.84 12.16 -3.15
N THR A 76 -29.10 11.87 -2.86
CA THR A 76 -30.07 11.60 -3.91
C THR A 76 -30.53 12.91 -4.57
N PRO A 77 -30.89 12.92 -5.86
CA PRO A 77 -31.47 14.10 -6.47
C PRO A 77 -32.73 14.54 -5.70
N GLY A 78 -32.71 15.72 -5.08
CA GLY A 78 -33.82 16.26 -4.28
C GLY A 78 -33.61 16.29 -2.76
N ASP A 79 -32.47 15.79 -2.26
CA ASP A 79 -32.13 15.66 -0.83
C ASP A 79 -31.81 17.01 -0.12
N GLY A 80 -32.16 18.16 -0.71
CA GLY A 80 -32.05 19.48 -0.07
C GLY A 80 -30.64 20.02 0.20
N TYR A 81 -29.57 19.24 0.01
CA TYR A 81 -28.18 19.65 0.25
C TYR A 81 -27.61 20.67 -0.75
N LEU A 82 -28.36 21.00 -1.81
CA LEU A 82 -27.97 21.97 -2.83
C LEU A 82 -28.86 23.20 -2.75
N ASP A 83 -28.28 24.31 -2.28
CA ASP A 83 -28.91 25.63 -2.34
C ASP A 83 -28.29 26.45 -3.47
N GLY A 84 -29.06 26.72 -4.53
CA GLY A 84 -28.61 27.51 -5.67
C GLY A 84 -27.37 26.97 -6.42
N GLY A 85 -27.09 25.66 -6.33
CA GLY A 85 -25.89 25.03 -6.91
C GLY A 85 -24.68 24.97 -5.98
N THR A 86 -24.84 25.40 -4.72
CA THR A 86 -23.81 25.30 -3.68
C THR A 86 -24.16 24.17 -2.71
N ILE A 87 -23.17 23.34 -2.35
CA ILE A 87 -23.33 22.29 -1.34
C ILE A 87 -23.30 22.94 0.04
N VAL A 88 -24.38 22.81 0.80
CA VAL A 88 -24.48 23.33 2.19
C VAL A 88 -24.34 22.17 3.16
N ILE A 89 -23.29 22.17 3.97
CA ILE A 89 -23.06 21.17 5.03
C ILE A 89 -23.46 21.79 6.36
N SER A 90 -24.59 21.34 6.92
CA SER A 90 -25.03 21.73 8.26
C SER A 90 -24.27 20.92 9.31
N VAL A 91 -23.44 21.59 10.10
CA VAL A 91 -22.71 20.96 11.22
C VAL A 91 -23.54 21.10 12.49
N ASP A 92 -24.55 20.26 12.66
CA ASP A 92 -25.31 20.25 13.92
C ASP A 92 -24.47 19.58 15.03
N ARG A 93 -24.40 20.25 16.18
CA ARG A 93 -23.61 19.86 17.35
C ARG A 93 -24.04 18.50 17.92
N PRO A 94 -23.15 17.77 18.63
CA PRO A 94 -23.42 16.42 19.10
C PRO A 94 -24.60 16.39 20.07
N VAL A 95 -25.50 15.43 19.85
CA VAL A 95 -26.61 15.11 20.74
C VAL A 95 -26.02 14.53 22.03
N ALA A 96 -26.00 15.32 23.11
CA ALA A 96 -25.78 14.79 24.45
C ALA A 96 -26.96 13.87 24.80
N GLN A 97 -26.69 12.60 25.07
CA GLN A 97 -27.68 11.67 25.62
C GLN A 97 -27.63 11.76 27.15
N ASP A 98 -28.75 12.14 27.76
CA ASP A 98 -29.07 11.93 29.19
C ASP A 98 -29.62 10.52 29.40
#